data_AF-A0A2W6Y7R5-F1
#
_entry.id   AF-A0A2W6Y7R5-F1
#
_cell.length_a   1.000
_cell.length_b   1.000
_cell.length_c   1.000
_cell.angle_alpha   90.00
_cell.angle_beta   90.00
_cell.angle_gamma   90.00
#
_symmetry.space_group_name_H-M   'P 1'
#
loop_
_entity.id
_entity.type
_entity.pdbx_description
1 polymer ?
#
loop_
_entity_poly.entity_id
_entity_poly.type
_entity_poly.pdbx_seq_one_letter_code
_entity_poly.pdbx_strand_id
1 'polypeptide(L)'
;MDADDLALEEFSESAGLAPLEEAGEKTAADLATVFDVPVNISAVLGKSHMSVAQLLKLNKGSVLELDRKVGEAIDIFVNNRLIARGEVVVVEDRLGVTMTEIIKGEDGGA
;
A
#
# COMPACT_ATOMS: atom_id res chain seq x y z
N MET A 1 -33.20 61.62 -10.95
CA MET A 1 -32.16 61.60 -9.90
C MET A 1 -32.81 61.00 -8.68
N ASP A 2 -33.37 59.80 -8.83
CA ASP A 2 -32.66 58.49 -8.89
C ASP A 2 -32.23 58.17 -7.45
N ALA A 3 -33.02 57.37 -6.72
CA ALA A 3 -33.03 55.90 -6.73
C ALA A 3 -31.71 55.33 -6.21
N ASP A 4 -31.84 54.31 -5.35
CA ASP A 4 -30.78 53.45 -4.83
C ASP A 4 -29.90 54.16 -3.78
N ASP A 5 -29.53 53.62 -2.64
CA ASP A 5 -29.53 52.28 -2.04
C ASP A 5 -29.02 52.63 -0.62
N LEU A 6 -29.53 52.06 0.47
CA LEU A 6 -28.79 51.02 1.18
C LEU A 6 -29.64 50.64 2.40
N ALA A 7 -30.21 49.44 2.34
CA ALA A 7 -30.73 48.74 3.49
C ALA A 7 -29.56 48.37 4.42
N LEU A 8 -29.52 48.92 5.63
CA LEU A 8 -28.67 48.43 6.70
C LEU A 8 -29.52 47.48 7.55
N GLU A 9 -29.51 46.22 7.15
CA GLU A 9 -30.05 45.11 7.93
C GLU A 9 -29.32 45.01 9.28
N GLU A 10 -30.12 44.72 10.31
CA GLU A 10 -29.72 44.40 11.68
C GLU A 10 -28.49 43.47 11.72
N PHE A 11 -27.36 43.99 12.17
CA PHE A 11 -26.28 43.15 12.68
C PHE A 11 -26.64 42.65 14.08
N SER A 12 -27.45 41.59 14.13
CA SER A 12 -27.56 40.73 15.31
C SER A 12 -27.11 39.32 14.95
N GLU A 13 -25.82 39.03 15.09
CA GLU A 13 -25.38 37.72 15.55
C GLU A 13 -23.90 37.73 15.92
N SER A 14 -23.65 38.19 17.14
CA SER A 14 -22.53 37.67 17.93
C SER A 14 -22.92 36.29 18.45
N ALA A 15 -22.61 35.21 17.72
CA ALA A 15 -22.59 33.88 18.31
C ALA A 15 -21.83 32.88 17.41
N GLY A 16 -20.75 32.34 17.97
CA GLY A 16 -20.28 31.01 17.60
C GLY A 16 -19.25 30.96 16.49
N LEU A 17 -17.97 31.10 16.88
CA LEU A 17 -16.97 30.23 16.27
C LEU A 17 -17.47 28.80 16.42
N ALA A 18 -17.78 28.14 15.30
CA ALA A 18 -18.12 26.73 15.30
C ALA A 18 -17.01 25.96 16.03
N PRO A 19 -17.35 24.99 16.90
CA PRO A 19 -16.37 24.25 17.67
C PRO A 19 -15.32 23.65 16.74
N LEU A 20 -14.04 23.74 17.13
CA LEU A 20 -13.03 22.80 16.69
C LEU A 20 -13.65 21.42 16.87
N GLU A 21 -13.91 20.73 15.76
CA GLU A 21 -14.44 19.37 15.79
C GLU A 21 -13.59 18.60 16.78
N GLU A 22 -14.24 18.18 17.87
CA GLU A 22 -13.65 17.33 18.87
C GLU A 22 -13.01 16.16 18.12
N ALA A 23 -11.79 15.81 18.51
CA ALA A 23 -11.20 14.54 18.14
C ALA A 23 -12.08 13.44 18.74
N GLY A 24 -13.21 13.17 18.06
CA GLY A 24 -14.13 12.12 18.41
C GLY A 24 -13.33 10.83 18.49
N GLU A 25 -13.57 10.06 19.55
CA GLU A 25 -13.01 8.73 19.69
C GLU A 25 -13.29 7.96 18.40
N LYS A 26 -12.27 7.81 17.55
CA LYS A 26 -12.35 7.05 16.30
C LYS A 26 -12.80 5.65 16.70
N THR A 27 -14.04 5.32 16.38
CA THR A 27 -14.59 4.02 16.76
C THR A 27 -14.04 2.97 15.81
N ALA A 28 -14.02 1.70 16.23
CA ALA A 28 -13.57 0.59 15.39
C ALA A 28 -14.31 0.52 14.02
N ALA A 29 -15.49 1.15 13.92
CA ALA A 29 -16.26 1.29 12.69
C ALA A 29 -15.64 2.30 11.69
N ASP A 30 -14.98 3.36 12.15
CA ASP A 30 -14.30 4.33 11.26
C ASP A 30 -13.07 3.71 10.58
N LEU A 31 -12.43 2.74 11.24
CA LEU A 31 -11.34 1.94 10.66
C LEU A 31 -11.83 0.91 9.63
N ALA A 32 -13.14 0.63 9.57
CA ALA A 32 -13.69 -0.33 8.61
C ALA A 32 -13.36 0.08 7.16
N THR A 33 -13.41 1.38 6.89
CA THR A 33 -13.10 1.98 5.58
C THR A 33 -11.64 1.80 5.16
N VAL A 34 -10.71 1.57 6.11
CA VAL A 34 -9.28 1.37 5.83
C VAL A 34 -8.99 -0.04 5.31
N PHE A 35 -9.86 -1.03 5.59
CA PHE A 35 -9.63 -2.40 5.15
C PHE A 35 -9.78 -2.61 3.64
N ASP A 36 -10.50 -1.71 2.95
CA ASP A 36 -10.73 -1.80 1.49
C ASP A 36 -9.67 -1.07 0.66
N VAL A 37 -8.59 -0.58 1.28
CA VAL A 37 -7.51 0.10 0.56
C VAL A 37 -6.75 -0.91 -0.32
N PRO A 38 -6.71 -0.71 -1.65
CA PRO A 38 -6.01 -1.62 -2.54
C PRO A 38 -4.49 -1.56 -2.28
N VAL A 39 -3.85 -2.72 -2.22
CA VAL A 39 -2.41 -2.86 -2.01
C VAL A 39 -1.73 -3.62 -3.15
N ASN A 40 -0.50 -3.24 -3.47
CA ASN A 40 0.30 -3.94 -4.47
C ASN A 40 1.06 -5.10 -3.81
N ILE A 41 0.79 -6.31 -4.29
CA ILE A 41 1.45 -7.54 -3.84
C ILE A 41 2.43 -7.99 -4.93
N SER A 42 3.67 -8.25 -4.54
CA SER A 42 4.74 -8.70 -5.42
C SER A 42 5.34 -10.00 -4.90
N ALA A 43 5.20 -11.07 -5.67
CA ALA A 43 5.85 -12.35 -5.40
C ALA A 43 7.21 -12.39 -6.12
N VAL A 44 8.31 -12.54 -5.37
CA VAL A 44 9.68 -12.48 -5.90
C VAL A 44 10.29 -13.87 -5.90
N LEU A 45 10.46 -14.45 -7.10
CA LEU A 45 11.08 -15.75 -7.31
C LEU A 45 12.54 -15.79 -6.79
N GLY A 46 13.30 -14.72 -7.01
CA GLY A 46 14.70 -14.64 -6.61
C GLY A 46 15.30 -13.29 -7.00
N LYS A 47 16.47 -12.99 -6.44
CA LYS A 47 17.24 -11.78 -6.70
C LYS A 47 18.59 -12.16 -7.27
N SER A 48 19.21 -11.22 -7.99
CA SER A 48 20.58 -11.40 -8.47
C SER A 48 21.29 -10.05 -8.43
N HIS A 49 22.49 -10.06 -7.86
CA HIS A 49 23.33 -8.87 -7.74
C HIS A 49 24.42 -8.93 -8.80
N MET A 50 24.50 -7.90 -9.63
CA MET A 50 25.50 -7.81 -10.69
C MET A 50 26.03 -6.38 -10.82
N SER A 51 27.21 -6.25 -11.43
CA SER A 51 27.75 -4.94 -11.76
C SER A 51 26.98 -4.28 -12.91
N VAL A 52 26.99 -2.95 -12.96
CA VAL A 52 26.39 -2.18 -14.08
C VAL A 52 26.97 -2.63 -15.43
N ALA A 53 28.25 -2.98 -15.47
CA ALA A 53 28.91 -3.49 -16.68
C ALA A 53 28.34 -4.83 -17.15
N GLN A 54 27.94 -5.73 -16.24
CA GLN A 54 27.27 -7.00 -16.59
C GLN A 54 25.84 -6.75 -17.08
N LEU A 55 25.12 -5.83 -16.44
CA LEU A 55 23.77 -5.45 -16.84
C LEU A 55 23.73 -4.92 -18.28
N LEU A 56 24.68 -4.06 -18.65
CA LEU A 56 24.79 -3.52 -20.01
C LEU A 56 25.17 -4.56 -21.07
N LYS A 57 25.75 -5.70 -20.66
CA LYS A 57 26.07 -6.81 -21.55
C LYS A 57 24.90 -7.77 -21.77
N LEU A 58 23.83 -7.66 -20.99
CA LEU A 58 22.66 -8.52 -21.15
C LEU A 58 21.98 -8.23 -22.48
N ASN A 59 21.67 -9.29 -23.19
CA ASN A 59 20.97 -9.26 -24.46
C ASN A 59 19.85 -10.30 -24.47
N LYS A 60 19.02 -10.29 -25.51
CA LYS A 60 17.99 -11.31 -25.70
C LYS A 60 18.66 -12.68 -25.74
N GLY A 61 18.21 -13.60 -24.89
CA GLY A 61 18.79 -14.94 -24.75
C GLY A 61 19.81 -15.09 -23.62
N SER A 62 20.15 -14.01 -22.91
CA SER A 62 20.96 -14.10 -21.68
C SER A 62 20.17 -14.82 -20.58
N VAL A 63 20.79 -15.85 -19.99
CA VAL A 63 20.25 -16.56 -18.83
C VAL A 63 20.82 -15.95 -17.56
N LEU A 64 19.95 -15.56 -16.63
CA LEU A 64 20.35 -15.00 -15.34
C LEU A 64 20.11 -16.01 -14.23
N GLU A 65 21.18 -16.35 -13.53
CA GLU A 65 21.08 -17.14 -12.31
C GLU A 65 20.61 -16.25 -11.15
N LEU A 66 19.63 -16.77 -10.41
CA LEU A 66 19.08 -16.15 -9.21
C LEU A 66 19.71 -16.81 -7.97
N ASP A 67 19.58 -16.14 -6.84
CA ASP A 67 20.09 -16.60 -5.55
C ASP A 67 19.31 -17.76 -4.91
N ARG A 68 18.09 -18.04 -5.38
CA ARG A 68 17.23 -19.11 -4.84
C ARG A 68 17.34 -20.44 -5.56
N LYS A 69 17.20 -21.52 -4.79
CA LYS A 69 17.13 -22.89 -5.32
C LYS A 69 15.71 -23.28 -5.69
N VAL A 70 15.59 -24.25 -6.60
CA VAL A 70 14.30 -24.86 -6.95
C VAL A 70 13.70 -25.54 -5.73
N GLY A 71 12.44 -25.24 -5.44
CA GLY A 71 11.69 -25.78 -4.30
C GLY A 71 11.86 -25.00 -3.00
N GLU A 72 12.59 -23.88 -3.00
CA GLU A 72 12.63 -22.98 -1.85
C GLU A 72 11.41 -22.05 -1.84
N ALA A 73 10.95 -21.67 -0.64
CA ALA A 73 9.89 -20.69 -0.50
C ALA A 73 10.34 -19.32 -1.06
N ILE A 74 9.47 -18.72 -1.87
CA ILE A 74 9.64 -17.38 -2.43
C ILE A 74 9.15 -16.31 -1.46
N ASP A 75 9.67 -15.10 -1.62
CA ASP A 75 9.30 -13.97 -0.77
C ASP A 75 8.12 -13.20 -1.36
N ILE A 76 7.20 -12.79 -0.49
CA ILE A 76 6.01 -12.04 -0.87
C ILE A 76 6.06 -10.68 -0.19
N PHE A 77 6.06 -9.64 -1.03
CA PHE A 77 6.14 -8.26 -0.61
C PHE A 77 4.80 -7.56 -0.79
N VAL A 78 4.46 -6.69 0.15
CA VAL A 78 3.36 -5.72 0.02
C VAL A 78 3.98 -4.33 0.20
N ASN A 79 3.85 -3.46 -0.80
CA ASN A 79 4.46 -2.11 -0.78
C ASN A 79 5.92 -2.12 -0.29
N ASN A 80 6.75 -3.02 -0.84
CA ASN A 80 8.17 -3.23 -0.50
C ASN A 80 8.47 -3.84 0.89
N ARG A 81 7.47 -4.18 1.69
CA ARG A 81 7.65 -4.89 2.97
C ARG A 81 7.45 -6.39 2.78
N LEU A 82 8.36 -7.21 3.31
CA LEU A 82 8.21 -8.66 3.34
C LEU A 82 7.09 -9.02 4.33
N ILE A 83 6.03 -9.66 3.86
CA ILE A 83 4.86 -10.03 4.69
C ILE A 83 4.72 -11.55 4.79
N ALA A 84 5.15 -12.30 3.79
CA ALA A 84 4.97 -13.74 3.78
C ALA A 84 6.05 -14.46 2.96
N ARG A 85 6.13 -15.77 3.18
CA ARG A 85 6.81 -16.72 2.31
C ARG A 85 5.80 -17.70 1.75
N GLY A 86 6.05 -18.20 0.55
CA GLY A 86 5.17 -19.15 -0.09
C GLY A 86 5.85 -20.00 -1.14
N GLU A 87 5.20 -21.08 -1.54
CA GLU A 87 5.70 -21.98 -2.57
C GLU A 87 4.96 -21.73 -3.88
N VAL A 88 5.70 -21.80 -5.00
CA VAL A 88 5.12 -21.65 -6.33
C VAL A 88 4.42 -22.93 -6.71
N VAL A 89 3.13 -22.81 -7.04
CA VAL A 89 2.29 -23.92 -7.49
C VAL A 89 1.71 -23.60 -8.85
N VAL A 90 1.37 -24.63 -9.63
CA VAL A 90 0.65 -24.47 -10.88
C VAL A 90 -0.78 -24.93 -10.65
N VAL A 91 -1.75 -24.04 -10.92
CA VAL A 91 -3.18 -24.31 -10.78
C VAL A 91 -3.84 -23.97 -12.10
N GLU A 92 -4.44 -24.97 -12.77
CA GLU A 92 -5.16 -24.77 -14.04
C GLU A 92 -4.35 -24.00 -15.10
N ASP A 93 -3.08 -24.41 -15.31
CA ASP A 93 -2.12 -23.76 -16.21
C ASP A 93 -1.73 -22.31 -15.83
N ARG A 94 -2.10 -21.86 -14.64
CA ARG A 94 -1.71 -20.57 -14.07
C ARG A 94 -0.69 -20.73 -12.96
N LEU A 95 0.22 -19.77 -12.85
CA LEU A 95 1.11 -19.68 -11.70
C LEU A 95 0.32 -19.17 -10.49
N GLY A 96 0.40 -19.91 -9.40
CA GLY A 96 -0.13 -19.55 -8.09
C GLY A 96 0.97 -19.59 -7.03
N VAL A 97 0.68 -19.02 -5.87
CA VAL A 97 1.58 -19.05 -4.72
C VAL A 97 0.78 -19.50 -3.50
N THR A 98 1.18 -20.60 -2.89
CA THR A 98 0.59 -21.08 -1.63
C THR A 98 1.36 -20.45 -0.47
N MET A 99 0.66 -19.78 0.45
CA MET A 99 1.31 -19.20 1.63
C MET A 99 1.80 -20.31 2.55
N THR A 100 3.09 -20.29 2.89
CA THR A 100 3.67 -21.22 3.87
C THR A 100 3.85 -20.56 5.22
N GLU A 101 4.30 -19.32 5.24
CA GLU A 101 4.55 -18.56 6.47
C GLU A 101 4.10 -17.11 6.32
N ILE A 102 3.44 -16.57 7.34
CA ILE A 102 3.04 -15.17 7.40
C ILE A 102 3.87 -14.48 8.49
N ILE A 103 4.66 -13.51 8.07
CA ILE A 103 5.42 -12.63 8.95
C ILE A 103 4.48 -11.48 9.32
N LYS A 104 3.93 -11.52 10.53
CA LYS A 104 3.22 -10.36 11.07
C LYS A 104 4.23 -9.23 11.18
N GLY A 105 4.02 -8.15 10.42
CA GLY A 105 4.73 -6.90 10.68
C GLY A 105 4.41 -6.50 12.11
N GLU A 106 5.44 -6.29 12.95
CA GLU A 106 5.21 -5.69 14.26
C GLU A 106 4.34 -4.44 14.07
N ASP A 107 3.20 -4.47 14.74
CA ASP A 107 2.30 -3.34 14.91
C ASP A 107 3.14 -2.17 15.46
N GLY A 108 3.48 -1.23 14.57
CA GLY A 108 4.01 0.07 14.95
C GLY A 108 2.89 0.91 15.55
N GLY A 109 2.45 0.53 16.75
CA GLY A 109 1.54 1.28 17.59
C GLY A 109 2.27 1.69 18.87
N ALA A 110 2.96 2.83 18.80
CA ALA A 110 3.39 3.61 19.96
C ALA A 110 3.00 5.07 19.71
#